data_AF-A0A2J8P2Y0-F1
#
_entry.id   AF-A0A2J8P2Y0-F1
#
_cell.length_a   1.000
_cell.length_b   1.000
_cell.length_c   1.000
_cell.angle_alpha   90.00
_cell.angle_beta   90.00
_cell.angle_gamma   90.00
#
_symmetry.space_group_name_H-M   'P 1'
#
loop_
_entity.id
_entity.type
_entity.pdbx_description
1 polymer ?
#
loop_
_entity_poly.entity_id
_entity_poly.type
_entity_poly.pdbx_seq_one_letter_code
_entity_poly.pdbx_strand_id
1 'polypeptide(L)'
;MRKVLETVFDEVIMVDVLDSGDSAHLTLMKRPELGVTLTKLHCWSLTQYSKCVFMDADTLVLANIDDLFEREELSAAPDPGWPDCFNSGVFVYQPSVETYNQLLHLASEQ
;
A
#
# COMPACT_ATOMS: atom_id res chain seq x y z
N MET A 1 -11.07 -16.98 7.82
CA MET A 1 -11.01 -15.51 7.65
C MET A 1 -10.99 -15.12 6.17
N ARG A 2 -10.11 -15.68 5.33
CA ARG A 2 -10.11 -15.40 3.87
C ARG A 2 -11.50 -15.52 3.20
N LYS A 3 -12.22 -16.61 3.43
CA LYS A 3 -13.60 -16.79 2.90
C LYS A 3 -14.58 -15.70 3.32
N VAL A 4 -14.35 -15.01 4.44
CA VAL A 4 -15.18 -13.89 4.89
C VAL A 4 -14.78 -12.62 4.14
N LEU A 5 -13.49 -12.40 3.91
CA LEU A 5 -13.02 -11.29 3.06
C LEU A 5 -13.61 -11.39 1.66
N GLU A 6 -13.67 -12.59 1.08
CA GLU A 6 -14.28 -12.85 -0.23
C GLU A 6 -15.81 -12.57 -0.29
N THR A 7 -16.47 -12.37 0.86
CA THR A 7 -17.89 -11.95 0.89
C THR A 7 -18.07 -10.44 0.99
N VAL A 8 -17.00 -9.70 1.27
CA VAL A 8 -17.02 -8.24 1.53
C VAL A 8 -16.27 -7.47 0.46
N PHE A 9 -15.13 -8.00 -0.01
CA PHE A 9 -14.27 -7.38 -1.02
C PHE A 9 -14.47 -8.05 -2.38
N ASP A 10 -14.44 -7.26 -3.45
CA ASP A 10 -14.54 -7.76 -4.83
C ASP A 10 -13.31 -8.61 -5.23
N GLU A 11 -12.13 -8.22 -4.75
CA GLU A 11 -10.87 -8.94 -4.99
C GLU A 11 -10.13 -9.16 -3.66
N VAL A 12 -9.61 -10.38 -3.46
CA VAL A 12 -8.78 -10.74 -2.30
C VAL A 12 -7.44 -11.26 -2.80
N ILE A 13 -6.41 -10.44 -2.62
CA ILE A 13 -5.07 -10.68 -3.16
C ILE A 13 -4.17 -11.21 -2.05
N MET A 14 -3.56 -12.36 -2.29
CA MET A 14 -2.54 -12.90 -1.39
C MET A 14 -1.18 -12.34 -1.78
N VAL A 15 -0.49 -11.81 -0.79
CA VAL A 15 0.90 -11.39 -0.87
C VAL A 15 1.69 -12.25 0.10
N ASP A 16 2.75 -12.91 -0.37
CA ASP A 16 3.65 -13.71 0.46
C ASP A 16 5.10 -13.29 0.23
N VAL A 17 5.53 -12.28 0.98
CA VAL A 17 6.90 -11.75 0.91
C VAL A 17 7.97 -12.75 1.37
N LEU A 18 7.58 -13.85 2.03
CA LEU A 18 8.49 -14.94 2.41
C LEU A 18 8.73 -15.92 1.26
N ASP A 19 7.87 -15.92 0.23
CA ASP A 19 8.12 -16.68 -1.00
C ASP A 19 9.36 -16.10 -1.70
N SER A 20 10.32 -16.97 -2.00
CA SER A 20 11.54 -16.62 -2.75
C SER A 20 11.26 -16.04 -4.15
N GLY A 21 10.07 -16.26 -4.70
CA GLY A 21 9.62 -15.68 -5.97
C GLY A 21 9.06 -14.25 -5.84
N ASP A 22 8.84 -13.74 -4.63
CA ASP A 22 8.32 -12.39 -4.41
C ASP A 22 9.39 -11.32 -4.65
N SER A 23 9.03 -10.27 -5.39
CA SER A 23 9.94 -9.16 -5.72
C SER A 23 10.49 -8.43 -4.49
N ALA A 24 9.78 -8.45 -3.37
CA ALA A 24 10.21 -7.84 -2.12
C ALA A 24 11.04 -8.78 -1.22
N HIS A 25 11.17 -10.08 -1.56
CA HIS A 25 11.84 -11.08 -0.71
C HIS A 25 13.29 -10.69 -0.38
N LEU A 26 14.05 -10.23 -1.37
CA LEU A 26 15.46 -9.83 -1.16
C LEU A 26 15.56 -8.59 -0.26
N THR A 27 14.64 -7.63 -0.39
CA THR A 27 14.58 -6.46 0.48
C THR A 27 14.20 -6.88 1.90
N LEU A 28 13.27 -7.82 2.05
CA LEU A 28 12.89 -8.38 3.34
C LEU A 28 14.06 -9.08 4.04
N MET A 29 14.86 -9.86 3.32
CA MET A 29 16.03 -10.54 3.89
C MET A 29 17.10 -9.56 4.38
N LYS A 30 17.22 -8.39 3.75
CA LYS A 30 18.12 -7.32 4.22
C LYS A 30 17.54 -6.55 5.41
N ARG A 31 16.22 -6.33 5.42
CA ARG A 31 15.48 -5.46 6.35
C ARG A 31 14.23 -6.18 6.89
N PRO A 32 14.40 -7.19 7.76
CA PRO A 32 13.30 -8.04 8.22
C PRO A 32 12.22 -7.27 8.98
N GLU A 33 12.58 -6.15 9.61
CA GLU A 33 11.64 -5.27 10.32
C GLU A 33 10.66 -4.55 9.38
N LEU A 34 10.94 -4.50 8.07
CA LEU A 34 10.07 -3.88 7.08
C LEU A 34 8.99 -4.82 6.52
N GLY A 35 8.83 -6.06 7.02
CA GLY A 35 7.93 -7.05 6.39
C GLY A 35 6.49 -6.59 6.19
N VAL A 36 5.91 -5.88 7.16
CA VAL A 36 4.56 -5.29 7.01
C VAL A 36 4.57 -4.17 5.96
N THR A 37 5.58 -3.30 6.00
CA THR A 37 5.75 -2.22 5.02
C THR A 37 5.89 -2.75 3.60
N LEU A 38 6.71 -3.78 3.39
CA LEU A 38 6.92 -4.40 2.08
C LEU A 38 5.65 -5.07 1.56
N THR A 39 4.88 -5.72 2.44
CA THR A 39 3.55 -6.25 2.10
C THR A 39 2.59 -5.14 1.69
N LYS A 40 2.60 -3.99 2.40
CA LYS A 40 1.77 -2.81 2.06
C LYS A 40 2.15 -2.21 0.71
N LEU A 41 3.44 -2.16 0.36
CA LEU A 41 3.91 -1.61 -0.92
C LEU A 41 3.39 -2.37 -2.16
N HIS A 42 3.03 -3.65 -2.02
CA HIS A 42 2.39 -4.41 -3.09
C HIS A 42 1.07 -3.79 -3.57
N CYS A 43 0.46 -2.83 -2.86
CA CYS A 43 -0.67 -2.08 -3.39
C CYS A 43 -0.34 -1.33 -4.71
N TRP A 44 0.92 -0.96 -4.96
CA TRP A 44 1.37 -0.39 -6.24
C TRP A 44 1.49 -1.42 -7.38
N SER A 45 1.49 -2.72 -7.10
CA SER A 45 1.53 -3.75 -8.16
C SER A 45 0.15 -4.04 -8.77
N LEU A 46 -0.92 -3.46 -8.22
CA LEU A 46 -2.32 -3.65 -8.63
C LEU A 46 -2.69 -2.89 -9.91
N THR A 47 -1.90 -3.09 -10.96
CA THR A 47 -1.99 -2.39 -12.25
C THR A 47 -3.26 -2.67 -13.06
N GLN A 48 -4.16 -3.54 -12.58
CA GLN A 48 -5.53 -3.63 -13.10
C GLN A 48 -6.37 -2.37 -12.77
N TYR A 49 -5.96 -1.57 -11.79
CA TYR A 49 -6.58 -0.29 -11.44
C TYR A 49 -5.75 0.89 -11.94
N SER A 50 -6.42 1.96 -12.39
CA SER A 50 -5.77 3.21 -12.82
C SER A 50 -5.46 4.17 -11.66
N LYS A 51 -6.20 4.07 -10.57
CA LYS A 51 -6.06 4.89 -9.35
C LYS A 51 -6.72 4.16 -8.18
N CYS A 52 -6.12 4.27 -7.01
CA CYS A 52 -6.63 3.67 -5.79
C CYS A 52 -6.54 4.65 -4.62
N VAL A 53 -7.41 4.44 -3.62
CA VAL A 53 -7.26 5.01 -2.29
C VAL A 53 -6.86 3.88 -1.37
N PHE A 54 -5.63 3.92 -0.86
CA PHE A 54 -5.20 3.00 0.18
C PHE A 54 -5.81 3.43 1.51
N MET A 55 -6.27 2.46 2.31
CA MET A 55 -6.75 2.66 3.67
C MET A 55 -6.20 1.55 4.57
N ASP A 56 -5.55 1.91 5.68
CA ASP A 56 -5.12 0.93 6.70
C ASP A 56 -6.37 0.25 7.32
N ALA A 57 -6.21 -1.01 7.74
CA ALA A 57 -7.31 -1.86 8.21
C ALA A 57 -7.94 -1.39 9.54
N ASP A 58 -7.33 -0.43 10.22
CA ASP A 58 -7.80 0.21 11.45
C ASP A 58 -8.50 1.57 11.20
N THR A 59 -8.78 1.90 9.94
CA THR A 59 -9.59 3.06 9.57
C THR A 59 -11.09 2.73 9.51
N LEU A 60 -11.94 3.76 9.66
CA LEU A 60 -13.40 3.63 9.54
C LEU A 60 -13.97 4.78 8.72
N VAL A 61 -14.68 4.45 7.64
CA VAL A 61 -15.37 5.41 6.77
C VAL A 61 -16.69 5.83 7.42
N LEU A 62 -16.87 7.13 7.66
CA LEU A 62 -18.07 7.69 8.29
C LEU A 62 -19.02 8.41 7.33
N ALA A 63 -18.54 8.71 6.12
CA ALA A 63 -19.27 9.38 5.05
C ALA A 63 -18.69 8.93 3.70
N ASN A 64 -19.38 9.23 2.60
CA ASN A 64 -18.83 8.97 1.27
C ASN A 64 -17.53 9.73 1.05
N ILE A 65 -16.53 9.08 0.47
CA ILE A 65 -15.19 9.66 0.24
C ILE A 65 -14.72 9.49 -1.22
N ASP A 66 -15.63 9.25 -2.15
CA ASP A 66 -15.27 9.03 -3.56
C ASP A 66 -14.63 10.27 -4.21
N ASP A 67 -14.83 11.46 -3.64
CA ASP A 67 -14.16 12.70 -4.04
C ASP A 67 -12.63 12.61 -3.90
N LEU A 68 -12.10 11.68 -3.09
CA LEU A 68 -10.67 11.39 -3.04
C LEU A 68 -10.12 10.93 -4.40
N PHE A 69 -10.92 10.27 -5.24
CA PHE A 69 -10.48 9.84 -6.58
C PHE A 69 -10.24 11.01 -7.55
N GLU A 70 -10.65 12.24 -7.20
CA GLU A 70 -10.32 13.44 -7.97
C GLU A 70 -8.86 13.90 -7.76
N ARG A 71 -8.18 13.39 -6.72
CA ARG A 71 -6.79 13.76 -6.39
C ARG A 71 -5.75 12.99 -7.22
N GLU A 72 -4.53 13.50 -7.28
CA GLU A 72 -3.38 12.86 -7.95
C GLU A 72 -2.48 12.12 -6.96
N GLU A 73 -1.59 11.26 -7.47
CA GLU A 73 -0.52 10.67 -6.67
C GLU A 73 0.59 11.72 -6.41
N LEU A 74 1.14 11.87 -5.20
CA LEU A 74 0.73 11.30 -3.92
C LEU A 74 -0.10 12.34 -3.15
N SER A 75 -1.30 11.97 -2.74
CA SER A 75 -2.16 12.80 -1.87
C SER A 75 -2.47 12.09 -0.56
N ALA A 76 -2.19 12.73 0.58
CA ALA A 76 -2.41 12.19 1.91
C ALA A 76 -2.67 13.33 2.93
N ALA A 77 -3.22 12.98 4.09
CA ALA A 77 -3.40 13.93 5.20
C ALA A 77 -2.08 14.13 5.97
N PRO A 78 -1.85 15.30 6.60
CA PRO A 78 -0.67 15.53 7.44
C PRO A 78 -0.71 14.63 8.68
N ASP A 79 0.47 14.21 9.15
CA ASP A 79 0.61 13.47 10.40
C ASP A 79 0.47 14.42 11.61
N PRO A 80 -0.31 14.05 12.66
CA PRO A 80 -0.48 14.90 13.83
C PRO A 80 0.79 15.15 14.64
N GLY A 81 1.76 14.22 14.61
CA GLY A 81 3.00 14.31 15.37
C GLY A 81 4.03 15.18 14.69
N TRP A 82 4.22 15.02 13.38
CA TRP A 82 5.12 15.83 12.56
C TRP A 82 4.40 16.28 11.28
N PRO A 83 3.84 17.51 11.23
CA PRO A 83 2.91 17.91 10.17
C PRO A 83 3.54 18.10 8.79
N ASP A 84 4.88 18.15 8.70
CA ASP A 84 5.59 18.14 7.41
C ASP A 84 5.68 16.72 6.80
N CYS A 85 5.34 15.69 7.58
CA CYS A 85 5.16 14.32 7.11
C CYS A 85 3.66 14.08 6.91
N PHE A 86 3.31 13.22 5.96
CA PHE A 86 1.94 12.74 5.83
C PHE A 86 1.72 11.47 6.66
N ASN A 87 0.48 11.27 7.10
CA ASN A 87 0.05 10.02 7.69
C ASN A 87 -0.22 9.00 6.56
N SER A 88 0.40 7.82 6.63
CA SER A 88 0.24 6.78 5.60
C SER A 88 -0.99 5.90 5.76
N GLY A 89 -1.88 6.24 6.71
CA GLY A 89 -3.11 5.50 6.98
C GLY A 89 -4.16 5.62 5.88
N VAL A 90 -4.20 6.76 5.18
CA VAL A 90 -5.05 6.97 4.00
C VAL A 90 -4.28 7.80 2.97
N PHE A 91 -4.16 7.29 1.75
CA PHE A 91 -3.53 8.03 0.66
C PHE A 91 -4.06 7.63 -0.72
N VAL A 92 -4.03 8.58 -1.65
CA VAL A 92 -4.38 8.38 -3.07
C VAL A 92 -3.10 8.11 -3.86
N TYR A 93 -3.13 7.05 -4.67
CA TYR A 93 -1.99 6.60 -5.46
C TYR A 93 -2.42 6.02 -6.81
N GLN A 94 -1.45 5.84 -7.71
CA GLN A 94 -1.60 5.22 -9.01
C GLN A 94 -0.76 3.94 -9.06
N PRO A 95 -1.38 2.75 -9.14
CA PRO A 95 -0.64 1.51 -9.28
C PRO A 95 0.32 1.55 -10.48
N SER A 96 1.58 1.24 -10.24
CA SER A 96 2.67 1.27 -11.21
C SER A 96 3.78 0.35 -10.75
N VAL A 97 4.15 -0.61 -11.62
CA VAL A 97 5.30 -1.50 -11.38
C VAL A 97 6.59 -0.70 -11.27
N GLU A 98 6.70 0.42 -11.99
CA GLU A 98 7.86 1.30 -11.90
C GLU A 98 7.97 1.95 -10.51
N THR A 99 6.89 2.57 -10.03
CA THR A 99 6.84 3.18 -8.70
C THR A 99 7.07 2.14 -7.61
N TYR A 100 6.47 0.96 -7.73
CA TYR A 100 6.71 -0.16 -6.82
C TYR A 100 8.20 -0.53 -6.73
N ASN A 101 8.87 -0.70 -7.86
CA ASN A 101 10.30 -1.03 -7.90
C ASN A 101 11.17 0.09 -7.31
N GLN A 102 10.82 1.36 -7.56
CA GLN A 102 11.51 2.50 -6.97
C GLN A 102 11.38 2.51 -5.44
N LEU A 103 10.19 2.23 -4.91
CA LEU A 103 9.94 2.13 -3.46
C LEU A 103 10.70 0.96 -2.83
N LEU A 104 10.74 -0.20 -3.50
CA LEU A 104 11.55 -1.34 -3.05
C LEU A 104 13.04 -1.03 -3.06
N HIS A 105 13.51 -0.33 -4.10
CA HIS A 105 14.90 0.09 -4.20
C HIS A 105 15.27 1.00 -3.02
N LEU A 106 14.48 2.05 -2.77
CA LEU A 106 14.68 2.95 -1.64
C LEU A 106 14.67 2.21 -0.30
N ALA A 107 13.73 1.27 -0.10
CA ALA A 107 13.67 0.45 1.11
C ALA A 107 14.90 -0.45 1.31
N SER A 108 15.62 -0.78 0.22
CA SER A 108 16.82 -1.61 0.25
C SER A 108 18.13 -0.84 0.49
N GLU A 109 18.10 0.50 0.40
CA GLU A 109 19.28 1.37 0.37
C GLU A 109 19.73 1.94 1.74
N GLN A 110 19.32 1.34 2.86
CA GLN A 110 19.78 1.74 4.20
C GLN A 110 20.19 0.56 5.06
#